data_AF-A0A2E7EF52-F1
#
_entry.id   AF-A0A2E7EF52-F1
#
_cell.length_a   1.000
_cell.length_b   1.000
_cell.length_c   1.000
_cell.angle_alpha   90.00
_cell.angle_beta   90.00
_cell.angle_gamma   90.00
#
_symmetry.space_group_name_H-M   'P 1'
#
loop_
_entity.id
_entity.type
_entity.pdbx_description
1 polymer ?
#
loop_
_entity_poly.entity_id
_entity_poly.type
_entity_poly.pdbx_seq_one_letter_code
_entity_poly.pdbx_strand_id
1 'polypeptide(L)' 'MRTEPDGSTKVFVGPKAPFGYENNWIESNPEKGFFVYLRLYGPLESYYDKSWKMPNVKKLN' A
#
# COMPACT_ATOMS: atom_id res chain seq x y z
N MET A 1 0.51 5.37 10.89
CA MET A 1 -0.31 5.22 9.68
C MET A 1 -1.78 5.37 10.05
N ARG A 2 -2.57 6.00 9.19
CA ARG A 2 -4.03 6.14 9.23
C ARG A 2 -4.70 4.85 8.74
N THR A 3 -5.78 4.48 9.41
CA THR A 3 -6.68 3.37 9.06
C THR A 3 -8.01 3.94 8.55
N GLU A 4 -8.58 3.31 7.53
CA GLU A 4 -9.91 3.65 7.01
C GLU A 4 -11.03 3.09 7.91
N PRO A 5 -12.28 3.58 7.81
CA PRO A 5 -13.39 3.08 8.62
C PRO A 5 -13.72 1.60 8.41
N ASP A 6 -13.41 1.04 7.24
CA ASP A 6 -13.58 -0.39 6.92
C ASP A 6 -12.45 -1.28 7.47
N GLY A 7 -11.49 -0.69 8.21
CA GLY A 7 -10.33 -1.37 8.75
C GLY A 7 -9.17 -1.52 7.77
N SER A 8 -9.34 -1.11 6.50
CA SER A 8 -8.25 -1.12 5.53
C SER A 8 -7.23 -0.02 5.79
N THR A 9 -6.06 -0.11 5.15
CA THR A 9 -5.08 0.97 5.16
C THR A 9 -4.70 1.31 3.73
N LYS A 10 -4.84 2.59 3.38
CA LYS A 10 -4.36 3.13 2.11
C LYS A 10 -2.89 3.51 2.25
N VAL A 11 -2.07 3.07 1.30
CA VAL A 11 -0.67 3.49 1.14
C VAL A 11 -0.53 4.13 -0.23
N PHE A 12 0.01 5.35 -0.26
CA PHE A 12 0.22 6.12 -1.49
C PHE A 12 1.68 6.06 -1.90
N VAL A 13 1.90 6.06 -3.21
CA VAL A 13 3.24 6.20 -3.81
C VAL A 13 3.17 7.38 -4.77
N GLY A 14 4.05 8.36 -4.61
CA GLY A 14 4.02 9.57 -5.44
C GLY A 14 5.12 10.57 -5.07
N PRO A 15 5.37 11.63 -5.85
CA PRO A 15 6.37 12.64 -5.53
C PRO A 15 5.95 13.58 -4.38
N LYS A 16 4.68 13.57 -3.99
CA LYS A 16 4.14 14.36 -2.88
C LYS A 16 3.10 13.55 -2.12
N ALA A 17 3.08 13.73 -0.80
CA ALA A 17 2.04 13.14 0.05
C ALA A 17 0.67 13.76 -0.27
N PRO A 18 -0.41 12.95 -0.37
CA PRO A 18 -1.77 13.46 -0.34
C PRO A 18 -2.10 14.06 1.03
N PHE A 19 -2.93 15.11 1.05
CA PHE A 19 -3.35 15.77 2.28
C PHE A 19 -4.00 14.79 3.27
N GLY A 20 -3.51 14.77 4.50
CA GLY A 20 -4.01 13.90 5.58
C GLY A 20 -3.55 12.44 5.48
N TYR A 21 -2.59 12.14 4.60
CA TYR A 21 -1.93 10.83 4.43
C TYR A 21 -0.40 10.95 4.43
N GLU A 22 0.14 11.99 5.06
CA GLU A 22 1.58 12.24 5.15
C GLU A 22 2.33 11.08 5.82
N ASN A 23 1.66 10.37 6.73
CA ASN A 23 2.18 9.17 7.41
C ASN A 23 1.83 7.85 6.69
N ASN A 24 1.21 7.90 5.51
CA ASN A 24 0.72 6.76 4.71
C ASN A 24 1.25 6.81 3.27
N TRP A 25 2.43 7.42 3.09
CA TRP A 25 2.96 7.73 1.78
C TRP A 25 4.42 7.34 1.67
N ILE A 26 4.81 6.91 0.47
CA ILE A 26 6.17 6.61 0.08
C ILE A 26 6.52 7.57 -1.06
N GLU A 27 7.58 8.36 -0.86
CA GLU A 27 8.10 9.24 -1.89
C GLU A 27 8.62 8.44 -3.09
N SER A 28 8.28 8.89 -4.29
CA SER A 28 8.74 8.28 -5.55
C SER A 28 9.28 9.33 -6.50
N ASN A 29 10.24 8.94 -7.34
CA ASN A 29 10.71 9.75 -8.47
C ASN A 29 9.84 9.47 -9.72
N PRO A 30 9.15 10.48 -10.29
CA PRO A 30 8.29 10.31 -11.48
C PRO A 30 9.02 9.83 -12.75
N GLU A 31 10.34 10.02 -12.83
CA GLU A 31 11.17 9.63 -13.97
C GLU A 31 11.71 8.20 -13.86
N LYS A 32 11.44 7.51 -12.75
CA LYS A 32 11.95 6.15 -12.49
C LYS A 32 10.81 5.18 -12.20
N GLY A 33 10.98 3.94 -12.67
CA GLY A 33 10.09 2.84 -12.31
C GLY A 33 10.25 2.42 -10.85
N PHE A 34 9.21 1.81 -10.30
CA PHE A 34 9.25 1.18 -8.97
C PHE A 34 8.50 -0.16 -9.00
N PHE A 35 8.72 -0.96 -7.96
CA PHE A 35 7.95 -2.16 -7.68
C PHE A 35 7.62 -2.21 -6.18
N VAL A 36 6.63 -3.01 -5.80
CA VAL A 36 6.19 -3.16 -4.41
C VAL A 36 6.47 -4.58 -3.96
N TYR A 37 7.01 -4.72 -2.74
CA TYR A 37 7.13 -6.00 -2.07
C TYR A 37 6.49 -5.95 -0.69
N LEU A 38 5.42 -6.72 -0.49
CA LEU A 38 4.75 -6.88 0.79
C LEU A 38 5.47 -7.92 1.64
N ARG A 39 5.87 -7.53 2.86
CA ARG A 39 6.42 -8.45 3.87
C ARG A 39 5.39 -8.64 4.98
N LEU A 40 5.09 -9.90 5.29
CA LEU A 40 4.22 -10.29 6.39
C LEU A 40 5.05 -11.03 7.43
N TYR A 41 4.90 -10.65 8.69
CA TYR A 41 5.59 -11.29 9.82
C TYR A 41 4.57 -12.12 10.59
N GLY A 42 4.67 -13.46 10.49
CA GLY A 42 3.67 -14.38 11.06
C GLY A 42 2.29 -14.27 10.40
N PRO A 43 2.16 -14.42 9.06
CA PRO A 43 0.87 -14.34 8.39
C PRO A 43 -0.08 -15.49 8.79
N LEU A 44 -1.38 -15.23 8.68
CA LEU A 44 -2.44 -16.23 8.87
C LEU A 44 -2.50 -17.23 7.70
N GLU A 45 -3.24 -18.33 7.89
CA GLU A 45 -3.47 -19.37 6.87
C GLU A 45 -3.99 -18.81 5.53
N SER A 46 -4.82 -17.77 5.59
CA SER A 46 -5.41 -17.12 4.41
C SER A 46 -4.40 -16.55 3.42
N TYR A 47 -3.17 -16.30 3.86
CA TYR A 47 -2.06 -15.92 2.99
C TYR A 47 -1.48 -17.14 2.26
N TYR A 48 -1.31 -18.26 2.96
CA TYR A 48 -0.69 -19.48 2.42
C TYR A 48 -1.63 -20.23 1.48
N ASP A 49 -2.91 -20.33 1.83
CA ASP A 49 -3.96 -20.96 1.01
C ASP A 49 -4.42 -20.08 -0.17
N LYS A 50 -3.97 -18.82 -0.19
CA LYS A 50 -4.26 -17.79 -1.21
C LYS A 50 -5.74 -17.38 -1.29
N SER A 51 -6.53 -17.62 -0.25
CA SER A 51 -7.90 -17.12 -0.10
C SER A 51 -7.92 -15.61 0.06
N TRP A 52 -6.89 -15.04 0.69
CA TRP A 52 -6.61 -13.61 0.65
C TRP A 52 -5.46 -13.31 -0.32
N LYS A 53 -5.59 -12.20 -1.06
CA LYS A 53 -4.55 -11.71 -1.98
C LYS A 53 -4.39 -10.21 -1.79
N MET A 54 -3.14 -9.75 -1.85
CA MET A 54 -2.85 -8.32 -1.86
C MET A 54 -3.53 -7.67 -3.09
N PRO A 55 -4.25 -6.54 -2.92
CA PRO A 55 -4.77 -5.79 -4.04
C PRO A 55 -3.65 -5.25 -4.94
N ASN A 56 -3.90 -5.17 -6.24
CA ASN A 56 -3.00 -4.50 -7.17
C ASN A 56 -2.85 -3.01 -6.81
N VAL A 57 -1.66 -2.46 -7.08
CA VAL A 57 -1.44 -1.02 -7.06
C VAL A 57 -2.29 -0.38 -8.14
N LYS A 58 -3.02 0.68 -7.78
CA LYS A 58 -3.89 1.42 -8.70
C LYS A 58 -3.30 2.79 -8.95
N LYS A 59 -3.24 3.19 -10.21
CA LYS A 59 -2.94 4.59 -10.58
C LYS A 59 -4.12 5.46 -10.15
N LEU A 60 -3.82 6.55 -9.45
CA LEU A 60 -4.78 7.60 -9.13
C LEU A 60 -4.72 8.65 -10.24
N ASN A 61 -5.89 9.17 -10.62
CA ASN A 61 -6.03 10.24 -11.61
C ASN A 61 -5.96 11.60 -10.95
#